data_AF-A0A537RFC0-F1
#
_entry.id   AF-A0A537RFC0-F1
#
_cell.length_a   1.000
_cell.length_b   1.000
_cell.length_c   1.000
_cell.angle_alpha   90.00
_cell.angle_beta   90.00
_cell.angle_gamma   90.00
#
_symmetry.space_group_name_H-M   'P 1'
#
loop_
_entity.id
_entity.type
_entity.pdbx_description
1 polymer ?
#
loop_
_entity_poly.entity_id
_entity_poly.type
_entity_poly.pdbx_seq_one_letter_code
_entity_poly.pdbx_strand_id
1 'polypeptide(L)' 'IGISLPGTGEQPAAPVFIDGKKVATLRGATVAADFKQMVIDYIETRFGHGSAGRTAAE' A
#
# COMPACT_ATOMS: atom_id res chain seq x y z
N ILE A 1 -2.88 -4.17 -1.22
CA ILE A 1 -1.58 -3.46 -1.09
C ILE A 1 -0.90 -3.92 0.20
N GLY A 2 0.42 -4.11 0.20
CA GLY A 2 1.19 -4.52 1.37
C GLY A 2 2.64 -4.03 1.28
N ILE A 3 3.28 -3.85 2.44
CA ILE A 3 4.68 -3.43 2.56
C ILE A 3 5.47 -4.48 3.34
N SER A 4 6.66 -4.82 2.87
CA SER A 4 7.63 -5.61 3.62
C SER A 4 8.60 -4.64 4.29
N LEU A 5 8.54 -4.54 5.62
CA LEU A 5 9.45 -3.69 6.38
C LEU A 5 10.80 -4.40 6.55
N PRO A 6 11.92 -3.65 6.52
CA PRO A 6 13.24 -4.20 6.78
C PRO A 6 13.35 -4.66 8.25
N GLY A 7 14.10 -5.73 8.49
CA GLY A 7 14.44 -6.17 9.84
C GLY A 7 15.43 -5.23 10.53
N THR A 8 15.61 -5.43 11.83
CA THR A 8 16.56 -4.65 12.64
C THR A 8 17.99 -4.83 12.13
N GLY A 9 18.60 -3.74 11.63
CA GLY A 9 19.98 -3.75 11.11
C GLY A 9 20.11 -3.91 9.59
N GLU A 10 19.00 -4.05 8.86
CA GLU A 10 18.99 -4.09 7.39
C GLU A 10 18.94 -2.69 6.78
N GLN A 11 19.26 -2.57 5.49
CA GLN A 11 19.10 -1.30 4.78
C GLN A 11 17.64 -0.84 4.87
N PRO A 12 17.37 0.46 5.13
CA PRO A 12 16.02 0.97 5.36
C PRO A 12 15.26 1.09 4.03
N ALA A 13 14.96 -0.06 3.42
CA ALA A 13 14.29 -0.19 2.14
C ALA A 13 13.14 -1.19 2.28
N ALA A 14 11.94 -0.73 2.00
CA ALA A 14 10.71 -1.47 2.17
C ALA A 14 9.99 -1.59 0.82
N PRO A 15 10.02 -2.74 0.14
CA PRO A 15 9.28 -2.93 -1.10
C PRO A 15 7.77 -2.96 -0.82
N VAL A 16 7.02 -2.29 -1.70
CA VAL A 16 5.55 -2.21 -1.67
C VAL A 16 4.97 -2.99 -2.83
N PHE A 17 3.97 -3.81 -2.53
CA PHE A 17 3.29 -4.67 -3.49
C PHE A 17 1.80 -4.34 -3.55
N ILE A 18 1.25 -4.31 -4.76
CA ILE A 18 -0.20 -4.19 -5.02
C ILE A 18 -0.59 -5.38 -5.88
N ASP A 19 -1.58 -6.16 -5.45
CA ASP A 19 -2.07 -7.35 -6.14
C ASP A 19 -0.95 -8.31 -6.60
N GLY A 20 0.03 -8.52 -5.73
CA GLY A 20 1.18 -9.41 -5.98
C GLY A 20 2.29 -8.81 -6.86
N LYS A 21 2.14 -7.58 -7.37
CA LYS A 21 3.16 -6.90 -8.20
C LYS A 21 3.90 -5.84 -7.40
N LYS A 22 5.23 -5.80 -7.53
CA LYS A 22 6.06 -4.75 -6.91
C LYS A 22 5.79 -3.43 -7.63
N VAL A 23 5.32 -2.42 -6.90
CA VAL A 23 4.99 -1.10 -7.46
C VAL A 23 5.98 -0.02 -7.06
N ALA A 24 6.56 -0.13 -5.86
CA ALA A 24 7.46 0.86 -5.31
C ALA A 24 8.43 0.24 -4.32
N THR A 25 9.46 0.99 -3.93
CA THR A 25 10.34 0.65 -2.82
C THR A 25 10.58 1.92 -2.02
N LEU A 26 9.99 1.98 -0.83
CA LEU A 26 10.10 3.12 0.05
C LEU A 26 11.40 3.04 0.85
N ARG A 27 12.00 4.19 1.19
CA ARG A 27 13.24 4.25 1.95
C ARG A 27 13.23 5.39 2.95
N GLY A 28 13.99 5.23 4.03
CA GLY A 28 14.20 6.28 5.03
C GLY A 28 13.10 6.39 6.09
N ALA A 29 13.11 7.50 6.83
CA ALA A 29 12.24 7.69 8.01
C ALA A 29 10.76 7.95 7.65
N THR A 30 10.45 8.31 6.41
CA THR A 30 9.10 8.67 5.96
C THR A 30 8.28 7.48 5.45
N VAL A 31 8.86 6.27 5.42
CA VAL A 31 8.23 5.04 4.88
C VAL A 31 6.81 4.84 5.41
N ALA A 32 6.57 5.09 6.69
CA ALA A 32 5.25 4.92 7.29
C ALA A 32 4.22 5.96 6.77
N ALA A 33 4.64 7.20 6.55
CA ALA A 33 3.77 8.25 6.00
C ALA A 33 3.50 8.01 4.51
N ASP A 34 4.53 7.70 3.75
CA ASP A 34 4.44 7.43 2.31
C ASP A 34 3.56 6.21 2.03
N PHE A 35 3.69 5.16 2.85
CA PHE A 35 2.83 3.98 2.73
C PHE A 35 1.37 4.29 3.04
N LYS A 36 1.09 5.10 4.08
CA LYS A 36 -0.29 5.49 4.40
C LYS A 36 -0.94 6.23 3.23
N GLN A 37 -0.22 7.16 2.58
CA GLN A 37 -0.73 7.85 1.38
C GLN A 37 -1.06 6.86 0.26
N MET A 38 -0.14 5.94 -0.06
CA MET A 38 -0.40 4.92 -1.07
C MET A 38 -1.59 4.01 -0.75
N VAL A 39 -1.85 3.73 0.52
CA VAL A 39 -3.04 2.97 0.94
C VAL A 39 -4.32 3.76 0.68
N ILE A 40 -4.34 5.06 0.99
CA ILE A 40 -5.48 5.95 0.76
C ILE A 40 -5.79 6.01 -0.74
N ASP A 41 -4.80 6.33 -1.56
CA ASP A 41 -4.93 6.36 -3.03
C ASP A 41 -5.43 5.03 -3.60
N TYR A 42 -4.91 3.91 -3.08
CA TYR A 42 -5.35 2.58 -3.50
C TYR A 42 -6.82 2.35 -3.15
N ILE A 43 -7.27 2.75 -1.97
CA ILE A 43 -8.67 2.61 -1.56
C ILE A 43 -9.57 3.49 -2.45
N GLU A 44 -9.21 4.74 -2.68
CA GLU A 44 -9.98 5.66 -3.53
C GLU A 44 -10.07 5.16 -4.97
N THR A 45 -8.97 4.67 -5.53
CA THR A 45 -8.96 4.11 -6.88
C THR A 45 -9.78 2.82 -6.97
N ARG A 46 -9.64 1.91 -6.01
CA ARG A 46 -10.23 0.56 -6.05
C ARG A 46 -11.68 0.51 -5.58
N PHE A 47 -12.08 1.43 -4.70
CA PHE A 47 -13.37 1.44 -4.01
C PHE A 47 -14.08 2.80 -4.03
N GLY A 48 -13.36 3.92 -4.24
CA GLY A 48 -13.94 5.27 -4.26
C GLY A 48 -14.91 5.53 -5.41
N HIS A 49 -14.85 4.76 -6.50
CA HIS A 49 -15.82 4.82 -7.61
C HIS A 49 -16.99 3.82 -7.44
N GLY A 50 -17.11 3.16 -6.28
CA GLY A 50 -17.90 1.95 -6.09
C GLY A 50 -19.06 2.01 -5.08
N SER A 51 -19.35 3.16 -4.46
CA SER A 51 -20.51 3.30 -3.56
C SER A 51 -21.88 3.17 -4.26
N ALA A 52 -21.90 2.87 -5.56
CA ALA A 52 -23.10 2.54 -6.32
C ALA A 52 -23.18 1.07 -6.79
N GLY A 53 -22.20 0.20 -6.51
CA GLY A 53 -22.10 -1.06 -7.28
C GLY A 53 -21.61 -2.34 -6.59
N ARG A 54 -21.28 -2.35 -5.30
CA ARG A 54 -21.01 -3.62 -4.60
C ARG A 54 -21.84 -3.74 -3.33
N THR A 55 -23.09 -4.12 -3.55
CA THR A 55 -23.94 -4.82 -2.59
C THR A 55 -23.11 -5.86 -1.86
N ALA A 56 -23.20 -5.84 -0.54
CA ALA A 56 -22.85 -6.95 0.32
C ALA A 56 -23.56 -8.22 -0.17
N ALA A 57 -22.81 -9.15 -0.74
CA ALA A 57 -23.23 -10.54 -0.94
C ALA A 57 -21.98 -11.38 -1.24
N GLU A 58 -21.42 -12.00 -0.22
CA GLU A 58 -21.31 -13.47 -0.10
C GLU A 58 -21.03 -13.84 1.36
#